data_AF-A0A380DUX5-F1
#
_entry.id   AF-A0A380DUX5-F1
#
_cell.length_a   1.000
_cell.length_b   1.000
_cell.length_c   1.000
_cell.angle_alpha   90.00
_cell.angle_beta   90.00
_cell.angle_gamma   90.00
#
_symmetry.space_group_name_H-M   'P 1'
#
loop_
_entity.id
_entity.type
_entity.pdbx_description
1 polymer ?
#
loop_
_entity_poly.entity_id
_entity_poly.type
_entity_poly.pdbx_seq_one_letter_code
_entity_poly.pdbx_strand_id
1 'polypeptide(L)'
;MVYATAGRSQPEYRKLKEKYSLFDITHQPELCAYVTHLPVDNYHTDAAILYKDIMTPLKPIGVDVEIKSGIGPVIHNPIKTIQDVEKLSQIDPERDVPYVLDTIKLLTEEKLNVPLIGFTGAPFTLASYMIEGGPSKNYNFTKAMMYRDEATWFCFNESFSRCIC
;
A
#
# COMPACT_ATOMS: atom_id res chain seq x y z
N MET A 1 22.94 -2.07 1.94
CA MET A 1 22.24 -1.55 3.15
C MET A 1 21.06 -0.73 2.66
N VAL A 2 19.86 -1.31 2.66
CA VAL A 2 18.68 -0.66 2.05
C VAL A 2 18.05 0.25 3.09
N TYR A 3 18.47 1.52 3.12
CA TYR A 3 17.75 2.54 3.84
C TYR A 3 16.36 2.69 3.20
N ALA A 4 15.29 2.80 3.99
CA ALA A 4 14.02 3.29 3.48
C ALA A 4 14.22 4.76 3.07
N THR A 5 14.63 4.99 1.83
CA THR A 5 15.33 6.21 1.43
C THR A 5 14.41 7.30 0.90
N ALA A 6 13.27 6.96 0.29
CA ALA A 6 12.32 7.94 -0.25
C ALA A 6 11.29 8.36 0.81
N GLY A 7 11.27 9.64 1.18
CA GLY A 7 10.27 10.15 2.12
C GLY A 7 10.67 11.40 2.90
N ARG A 8 10.12 11.53 4.11
CA ARG A 8 10.14 12.78 4.93
C ARG A 8 11.53 13.28 5.31
N SER A 9 12.56 12.45 5.23
CA SER A 9 13.95 12.83 5.46
C SER A 9 14.49 13.77 4.38
N GLN A 10 13.96 13.69 3.15
CA GLN A 10 14.45 14.45 2.00
C GLN A 10 13.78 15.83 1.91
N PRO A 11 14.54 16.94 1.76
CA PRO A 11 13.98 18.27 1.59
C PRO A 11 13.15 18.40 0.30
N GLU A 12 13.51 17.71 -0.77
CA GLU A 12 12.78 17.68 -2.05
C GLU A 12 11.39 17.07 -1.87
N TYR A 13 11.30 15.94 -1.17
CA TYR A 13 10.03 15.31 -0.85
C TYR A 13 9.14 16.20 0.03
N ARG A 14 9.72 16.91 1.02
CA ARG A 14 8.95 17.85 1.85
C ARG A 14 8.35 18.98 1.03
N LYS A 15 9.10 19.57 0.11
CA LYS A 15 8.61 20.59 -0.84
C LYS A 15 7.50 20.03 -1.75
N LEU A 16 7.62 18.77 -2.17
CA LEU A 16 6.58 18.10 -2.95
C LEU A 16 5.28 17.97 -2.14
N LYS A 17 5.39 17.59 -0.86
CA LYS A 17 4.27 17.44 0.08
C LYS A 17 3.56 18.74 0.47
N GLU A 18 4.21 19.89 0.29
CA GLU A 18 3.57 21.20 0.43
C GLU A 18 2.59 21.50 -0.72
N LYS A 19 2.83 20.90 -1.90
CA LYS A 19 2.04 21.13 -3.12
C LYS A 19 1.03 20.02 -3.42
N TYR A 20 1.38 18.79 -3.09
CA TYR A 20 0.62 17.60 -3.48
C TYR A 20 0.26 16.75 -2.25
N SER A 21 -0.96 16.21 -2.25
CA SER A 21 -1.39 15.28 -1.23
C SER A 21 -0.65 13.94 -1.35
N LEU A 22 -0.73 13.08 -0.32
CA LEU A 22 -0.15 11.73 -0.44
C LEU A 22 -0.82 10.93 -1.55
N PHE A 23 -2.13 11.15 -1.73
CA PHE A 23 -2.91 10.54 -2.80
C PHE A 23 -2.38 10.97 -4.16
N ASP A 24 -2.16 12.25 -4.39
CA ASP A 24 -1.65 12.77 -5.68
C ASP A 24 -0.28 12.19 -6.02
N ILE A 25 0.65 12.22 -5.05
CA ILE A 25 2.03 11.73 -5.24
C ILE A 25 2.03 10.24 -5.59
N THR A 26 1.14 9.47 -4.96
CA THR A 26 1.05 8.05 -5.24
C THR A 26 0.29 7.78 -6.54
N HIS A 27 -0.75 8.54 -6.91
CA HIS A 27 -1.59 8.23 -8.07
C HIS A 27 -1.08 8.81 -9.40
N GLN A 28 -0.16 9.79 -9.37
CA GLN A 28 0.45 10.34 -10.57
C GLN A 28 1.79 9.64 -10.86
N PRO A 29 1.94 8.92 -11.98
CA PRO A 29 3.13 8.13 -12.26
C PRO A 29 4.42 8.94 -12.26
N GLU A 30 4.40 10.16 -12.80
CA GLU A 30 5.58 11.04 -12.86
C GLU A 30 6.05 11.50 -11.46
N LEU A 31 5.11 11.87 -10.57
CA LEU A 31 5.43 12.25 -9.20
C LEU A 31 5.96 11.05 -8.40
N CYS A 32 5.32 9.90 -8.58
CA CYS A 32 5.71 8.66 -7.93
C CYS A 32 7.10 8.21 -8.38
N ALA A 33 7.39 8.30 -9.68
CA ALA A 33 8.69 7.98 -10.25
C ALA A 33 9.77 8.96 -9.75
N TYR A 34 9.47 10.26 -9.71
CA TYR A 34 10.38 11.27 -9.16
C TYR A 34 10.76 10.95 -7.71
N VAL A 35 9.78 10.69 -6.84
CA VAL A 35 10.04 10.38 -5.43
C VAL A 35 10.82 9.06 -5.27
N THR A 36 10.51 8.06 -6.10
CA THR A 36 11.23 6.78 -6.11
C THR A 36 12.70 6.95 -6.53
N HIS A 37 12.98 7.88 -7.44
CA HIS A 37 14.32 8.14 -7.98
C HIS A 37 15.22 8.95 -7.05
N LEU A 38 14.66 9.84 -6.22
CA LEU A 38 15.42 10.75 -5.35
C LEU A 38 16.55 10.07 -4.54
N PRO A 39 16.35 8.90 -3.90
CA PRO A 39 17.45 8.17 -3.26
C PRO A 39 18.62 7.80 -4.15
N VAL A 40 18.33 7.41 -5.39
CA VAL A 40 19.31 6.95 -6.36
C VAL A 40 20.18 8.14 -6.79
N ASP A 41 19.56 9.30 -7.00
CA ASP A 41 20.26 10.54 -7.31
C ASP A 41 21.12 11.04 -6.14
N ASN A 42 20.54 11.09 -4.94
CA ASN A 42 21.18 11.74 -3.79
C ASN A 42 22.23 10.86 -3.10
N TYR A 43 22.06 9.54 -3.15
CA TYR A 43 22.84 8.60 -2.36
C TYR A 43 23.42 7.43 -3.16
N HIS A 44 23.17 7.37 -4.48
CA HIS A 44 23.70 6.34 -5.38
C HIS A 44 23.43 4.92 -4.89
N THR A 45 22.20 4.66 -4.46
CA THR A 45 21.78 3.34 -3.95
C THR A 45 21.76 2.29 -5.06
N ASP A 46 22.12 1.05 -4.73
CA ASP A 46 22.19 -0.07 -5.68
C ASP A 46 20.81 -0.56 -6.20
N ALA A 47 19.72 -0.10 -5.59
CA ALA A 47 18.35 -0.41 -5.99
C ALA A 47 17.41 0.73 -5.58
N ALA A 48 16.29 0.85 -6.29
CA ALA A 48 15.19 1.73 -5.92
C ALA A 48 14.02 0.92 -5.37
N ILE A 49 13.31 1.44 -4.38
CA ILE A 49 12.05 0.86 -3.90
C ILE A 49 10.91 1.73 -4.40
N LEU A 50 9.92 1.11 -5.05
CA LEU A 50 8.72 1.80 -5.53
C LEU A 50 8.09 2.62 -4.38
N TYR A 51 7.85 3.91 -4.61
CA TYR A 51 7.18 4.75 -3.62
C TYR A 51 5.66 4.54 -3.67
N LYS A 52 5.11 3.64 -2.86
CA LYS A 52 3.66 3.42 -2.80
C LYS A 52 3.12 3.26 -1.38
N ASP A 53 1.80 3.27 -1.26
CA ASP A 53 1.10 2.98 -0.02
C ASP A 53 0.61 1.52 -0.03
N ILE A 54 0.79 0.78 1.08
CA ILE A 54 0.34 -0.62 1.18
C ILE A 54 -1.19 -0.76 1.12
N MET A 55 -1.96 0.33 1.30
CA MET A 55 -3.41 0.34 1.21
C MET A 55 -3.93 0.55 -0.21
N THR A 56 -3.04 0.78 -1.19
CA THR A 56 -3.39 0.93 -2.61
C THR A 56 -4.40 -0.13 -3.11
N PRO A 57 -4.23 -1.44 -2.83
CA PRO A 57 -5.16 -2.46 -3.34
C PRO A 57 -6.51 -2.51 -2.58
N LEU A 58 -6.64 -1.86 -1.42
CA LEU A 58 -7.83 -2.00 -0.57
C LEU A 58 -9.08 -1.39 -1.18
N LYS A 59 -8.97 -0.21 -1.79
CA LYS A 59 -10.11 0.47 -2.40
C LYS A 59 -10.71 -0.30 -3.58
N PRO A 60 -9.90 -0.83 -4.53
CA PRO A 60 -10.37 -1.73 -5.57
C PRO A 60 -11.12 -2.97 -5.09
N ILE A 61 -10.68 -3.59 -4.01
CA ILE A 61 -11.31 -4.81 -3.49
C ILE A 61 -12.57 -4.55 -2.65
N GLY A 62 -13.01 -3.29 -2.54
CA GLY A 62 -14.26 -2.91 -1.87
C GLY A 62 -14.10 -2.40 -0.43
N VAL A 63 -12.88 -2.08 0.00
CA VAL A 63 -12.61 -1.52 1.33
C VAL A 63 -12.52 0.00 1.25
N ASP A 64 -13.40 0.68 1.98
CA ASP A 64 -13.44 2.14 2.02
C ASP A 64 -12.36 2.66 2.98
N VAL A 65 -11.17 2.87 2.41
CA VAL A 65 -10.00 3.41 3.12
C VAL A 65 -9.81 4.90 2.83
N GLU A 66 -9.64 5.67 3.91
CA GLU A 66 -9.31 7.09 3.88
C GLU A 66 -8.02 7.35 4.68
N ILE A 67 -7.04 8.01 4.07
CA ILE A 67 -5.81 8.39 4.77
C ILE A 67 -6.01 9.76 5.41
N LYS A 68 -6.23 9.79 6.73
CA LYS A 68 -6.39 11.03 7.50
C LYS A 68 -5.05 11.53 8.02
N SER A 69 -4.79 12.82 7.83
CA SER A 69 -3.58 13.47 8.34
C SER A 69 -3.49 13.34 9.86
N GLY A 70 -2.34 12.89 10.38
CA GLY A 70 -2.10 12.70 11.81
C GLY A 70 -2.71 11.44 12.44
N ILE A 71 -3.62 10.76 11.75
CA ILE A 71 -4.29 9.54 12.24
C ILE A 71 -3.76 8.30 11.48
N GLY A 72 -3.61 8.41 10.16
CA GLY A 72 -3.26 7.29 9.29
C GLY A 72 -4.48 6.74 8.54
N PRO A 73 -4.42 5.49 8.06
CA PRO A 73 -5.53 4.88 7.33
C PRO A 73 -6.70 4.60 8.28
N VAL A 74 -7.89 5.02 7.87
CA VAL A 74 -9.17 4.77 8.54
C VAL A 74 -10.05 4.01 7.57
N ILE A 75 -10.66 2.92 8.05
CA ILE A 75 -11.54 2.07 7.25
C ILE A 75 -12.97 2.23 7.75
N HIS A 76 -13.85 2.67 6.86
CA HIS A 76 -15.24 2.99 7.19
C HIS A 76 -16.14 1.75 7.25
N ASN A 77 -15.76 0.67 6.56
CA ASN A 77 -16.45 -0.62 6.53
C ASN A 77 -15.57 -1.77 7.03
N PRO A 78 -15.22 -1.81 8.34
CA PRO A 78 -14.34 -2.83 8.88
C PRO A 78 -14.96 -4.24 8.80
N ILE A 79 -14.11 -5.23 8.53
CA ILE A 79 -14.49 -6.64 8.40
C ILE A 79 -14.75 -7.23 9.79
N LYS A 80 -15.94 -7.82 9.99
CA LYS A 80 -16.33 -8.44 11.26
C LYS A 80 -16.80 -9.87 11.11
N THR A 81 -17.23 -10.27 9.92
CA THR A 81 -17.85 -11.57 9.64
C THR A 81 -17.30 -12.17 8.36
N ILE A 82 -17.48 -13.48 8.18
CA ILE A 82 -17.13 -14.18 6.92
C ILE A 82 -17.84 -13.56 5.71
N GLN A 83 -19.09 -13.12 5.86
CA GLN A 83 -19.84 -12.46 4.77
C GLN A 83 -19.23 -11.13 4.36
N ASP A 84 -18.49 -10.46 5.25
CA ASP A 84 -17.76 -9.24 4.88
C ASP A 84 -16.50 -9.57 4.06
N VAL A 85 -15.87 -10.71 4.33
CA VAL A 85 -14.74 -11.22 3.54
C VAL A 85 -15.18 -11.68 2.16
N GLU A 86 -16.32 -12.36 2.06
CA GLU A 86 -16.88 -12.86 0.79
C GLU A 86 -17.30 -11.72 -0.16
N LYS A 87 -17.53 -10.51 0.36
CA LYS A 87 -17.82 -9.31 -0.46
C LYS A 87 -16.57 -8.70 -1.09
N LEU A 88 -15.37 -9.12 -0.68
CA LEU A 88 -14.13 -8.59 -1.25
C LEU A 88 -13.97 -9.06 -2.69
N SER A 89 -13.75 -8.11 -3.59
CA SER A 89 -13.50 -8.40 -5.00
C SER A 89 -12.06 -8.83 -5.24
N GLN A 90 -11.81 -9.52 -6.36
CA GLN A 90 -10.47 -9.70 -6.87
C GLN A 90 -9.95 -8.43 -7.53
N ILE A 91 -8.68 -8.13 -7.32
CA ILE A 91 -8.00 -7.00 -7.96
C ILE A 91 -7.59 -7.39 -9.38
N ASP A 92 -7.86 -6.50 -10.33
CA ASP A 92 -7.32 -6.55 -11.68
C ASP A 92 -6.30 -5.40 -11.82
N PRO A 93 -4.99 -5.69 -11.87
CA PRO A 93 -3.96 -4.64 -11.88
C PRO A 93 -4.10 -3.64 -13.03
N GLU A 94 -4.54 -4.09 -14.21
CA GLU A 94 -4.68 -3.24 -15.40
C GLU A 94 -5.88 -2.31 -15.29
N ARG A 95 -6.98 -2.80 -14.71
CA ARG A 95 -8.20 -2.02 -14.53
C ARG A 95 -8.14 -1.12 -13.31
N ASP A 96 -7.67 -1.66 -12.18
CA ASP A 96 -7.88 -1.06 -10.86
C ASP A 96 -6.71 -0.20 -10.39
N VAL A 97 -5.49 -0.55 -10.81
CA VAL A 97 -4.27 0.16 -10.43
C VAL A 97 -3.33 0.44 -11.62
N PRO A 98 -3.85 0.92 -12.78
CA PRO A 98 -3.03 1.16 -13.97
C PRO A 98 -1.87 2.12 -13.70
N TYR A 99 -2.09 3.13 -12.85
CA TYR A 99 -1.07 4.09 -12.45
C TYR A 99 0.15 3.43 -11.76
N VAL A 100 -0.01 2.27 -11.10
CA VAL A 100 1.12 1.52 -10.55
C VAL A 100 1.95 0.93 -11.68
N LEU A 101 1.29 0.31 -12.65
CA LEU A 101 1.94 -0.29 -13.82
C LEU A 101 2.65 0.78 -14.65
N ASP A 102 2.02 1.93 -14.86
CA ASP A 102 2.59 3.07 -15.59
C ASP A 102 3.82 3.62 -14.85
N THR A 103 3.77 3.71 -13.51
CA THR A 103 4.92 4.13 -12.71
C THR A 103 6.08 3.15 -12.85
N ILE A 104 5.79 1.84 -12.78
CA ILE A 104 6.82 0.80 -12.92
C ILE A 104 7.46 0.90 -14.31
N LYS A 105 6.66 0.96 -15.38
CA LYS A 105 7.16 1.12 -16.75
C LYS A 105 8.05 2.35 -16.89
N LEU A 106 7.56 3.51 -16.47
CA LEU A 106 8.32 4.77 -16.51
C LEU A 106 9.66 4.65 -15.77
N LEU A 107 9.65 4.02 -14.60
CA LEU A 107 10.86 3.82 -13.81
C LEU A 107 11.84 2.86 -14.49
N THR A 108 11.38 1.72 -15.01
CA THR A 108 12.24 0.69 -15.58
C THR A 108 12.73 1.00 -16.98
N GLU A 109 11.98 1.77 -17.76
CA GLU A 109 12.30 2.07 -19.16
C GLU A 109 13.05 3.39 -19.33
N GLU A 110 12.76 4.40 -18.49
CA GLU A 110 13.23 5.77 -18.76
C GLU A 110 14.06 6.41 -17.64
N LYS A 111 13.88 6.01 -16.37
CA LYS A 111 14.44 6.75 -15.24
C LYS A 111 15.56 6.01 -14.53
N LEU A 112 15.36 4.74 -14.17
CA LEU A 112 16.28 4.00 -13.32
C LEU A 112 17.37 3.30 -14.12
N ASN A 113 18.60 3.42 -13.62
CA ASN A 113 19.74 2.61 -14.03
C ASN A 113 20.06 1.49 -13.02
N VAL A 114 19.17 1.26 -12.04
CA VAL A 114 19.31 0.28 -10.97
C VAL A 114 18.03 -0.57 -10.87
N PRO A 115 18.08 -1.80 -10.32
CA PRO A 115 16.89 -2.62 -10.14
C PRO A 115 15.81 -1.92 -9.32
N LEU A 116 14.56 -2.08 -9.77
CA LEU A 116 13.37 -1.61 -9.06
C LEU A 116 12.79 -2.74 -8.20
N ILE A 117 12.57 -2.44 -6.92
CA ILE A 117 11.94 -3.33 -5.95
C ILE A 117 10.47 -2.91 -5.81
N GLY A 118 9.57 -3.75 -6.32
CA GLY A 118 8.15 -3.71 -5.98
C GLY A 118 7.89 -4.27 -4.58
N PHE A 119 6.77 -3.91 -3.97
CA PHE A 119 6.38 -4.43 -2.66
C PHE A 119 4.86 -4.48 -2.54
N THR A 120 4.39 -5.26 -1.57
CA THR A 120 2.98 -5.36 -1.19
C THR A 120 2.87 -5.56 0.32
N GLY A 121 1.70 -5.24 0.87
CA GLY A 121 1.41 -5.49 2.28
C GLY A 121 1.25 -7.00 2.53
N ALA A 122 1.81 -7.49 3.65
CA ALA A 122 1.58 -8.87 4.05
C ALA A 122 0.09 -9.10 4.37
N PRO A 123 -0.49 -10.29 4.08
CA PRO A 123 -1.90 -10.59 4.32
C PRO A 123 -2.36 -10.25 5.73
N PHE A 124 -1.61 -10.68 6.75
CA PHE A 124 -1.90 -10.39 8.15
C PHE A 124 -1.97 -8.88 8.44
N THR A 125 -1.03 -8.10 7.90
CA THR A 125 -0.98 -6.65 8.12
C THR A 125 -2.20 -5.98 7.50
N LEU A 126 -2.54 -6.33 6.25
CA LEU A 126 -3.72 -5.77 5.58
C LEU A 126 -5.00 -6.19 6.31
N ALA A 127 -5.12 -7.46 6.70
CA ALA A 127 -6.22 -7.97 7.54
C ALA A 127 -6.38 -7.14 8.80
N SER A 128 -5.26 -6.85 9.48
CA SER A 128 -5.28 -6.10 10.74
C SER A 128 -5.88 -4.72 10.54
N TYR A 129 -5.53 -4.01 9.47
CA TYR A 129 -6.15 -2.73 9.18
C TYR A 129 -7.65 -2.88 8.91
N MET A 130 -8.05 -3.82 8.04
CA MET A 130 -9.45 -4.06 7.69
C MET A 130 -10.33 -4.47 8.86
N ILE A 131 -9.80 -5.26 9.79
CA ILE A 131 -10.55 -5.74 10.95
C ILE A 131 -10.59 -4.67 12.04
N GLU A 132 -9.48 -3.99 12.30
CA GLU A 132 -9.41 -2.97 13.36
C GLU A 132 -10.10 -1.66 12.97
N GLY A 133 -10.24 -1.37 11.68
CA GLY A 133 -10.88 -0.15 11.17
C GLY A 133 -9.99 1.10 11.23
N GLY A 134 -8.77 0.99 11.75
CA GLY A 134 -7.88 2.13 11.94
C GLY A 134 -6.58 1.77 12.65
N PRO A 135 -5.78 2.77 13.08
CA PRO A 135 -4.53 2.53 13.78
C PRO A 135 -4.79 1.83 15.12
N SER A 136 -4.25 0.61 15.26
CA SER A 136 -4.33 -0.20 16.47
C SER A 136 -2.94 -0.54 16.98
N LYS A 137 -2.74 -0.47 18.31
CA LYS A 137 -1.49 -0.87 18.96
C LYS A 137 -1.49 -2.33 19.41
N ASN A 138 -2.67 -2.84 19.75
CA ASN A 138 -2.80 -4.15 20.41
C ASN A 138 -3.38 -5.23 19.48
N TYR A 139 -4.01 -4.83 18.36
CA TYR A 139 -4.64 -5.72 17.38
C TYR A 139 -5.64 -6.68 18.04
N ASN A 140 -6.46 -6.16 18.94
CA ASN A 140 -7.33 -6.96 19.79
C ASN A 140 -8.45 -7.63 18.98
N PHE A 141 -9.03 -6.94 18.00
CA PHE A 141 -10.08 -7.49 17.14
C PHE A 141 -9.49 -8.48 16.15
N THR A 142 -8.33 -8.18 15.57
CA THR A 142 -7.62 -9.13 14.69
C THR A 142 -7.31 -10.43 15.42
N LYS A 143 -6.70 -10.35 16.62
CA LYS A 143 -6.42 -11.53 17.44
C LYS A 143 -7.70 -12.24 17.87
N ALA A 144 -8.73 -11.51 18.27
CA ALA A 144 -10.00 -12.13 18.64
C ALA A 144 -10.62 -12.92 17.49
N MET A 145 -10.59 -12.39 16.26
CA MET A 145 -11.04 -13.12 15.07
C MET A 145 -10.19 -14.36 14.83
N MET A 146 -8.86 -14.25 14.87
CA MET A 146 -7.96 -15.40 14.70
C MET A 146 -8.22 -16.54 15.69
N TYR A 147 -8.51 -16.23 16.95
CA TYR A 147 -8.70 -17.25 17.99
C TYR A 147 -10.14 -17.74 18.15
N ARG A 148 -11.15 -16.94 17.75
CA ARG A 148 -12.56 -17.26 17.98
C ARG A 148 -13.33 -17.61 16.71
N ASP A 149 -12.84 -17.18 15.55
CA ASP A 149 -13.47 -17.39 14.26
C ASP A 149 -12.40 -17.70 13.21
N GLU A 150 -11.80 -18.87 13.36
CA GLU A 150 -10.77 -19.38 12.46
C GLU A 150 -11.28 -19.48 11.01
N ALA A 151 -12.57 -19.79 10.81
CA ALA A 151 -13.17 -19.89 9.48
C ALA A 151 -13.11 -18.55 8.73
N THR A 152 -13.52 -17.44 9.36
CA THR A 152 -13.38 -16.11 8.78
C THR A 152 -11.91 -15.75 8.51
N TRP A 153 -11.01 -16.09 9.43
CA TRP A 153 -9.58 -15.84 9.28
C TRP A 153 -8.95 -16.59 8.09
N PHE A 154 -9.25 -17.89 7.94
CA PHE A 154 -8.76 -18.69 6.82
C PHE A 154 -9.35 -18.23 5.49
N CYS A 155 -10.65 -17.93 5.45
CA CYS A 155 -11.30 -17.35 4.27
C CYS A 155 -10.59 -16.06 3.83
N PHE A 156 -10.24 -15.19 4.79
CA PHE A 156 -9.50 -13.97 4.50
C PHE A 156 -8.12 -14.24 3.87
N ASN A 157 -7.35 -15.18 4.43
CA ASN A 157 -6.03 -15.52 3.89
C ASN A 157 -6.12 -16.11 2.49
N GLU A 158 -7.13 -16.95 2.20
CA GLU A 158 -7.36 -17.46 0.85
C GLU A 158 -7.71 -16.35 -0.14
N SER A 159 -8.60 -15.42 0.23
CA SER A 159 -8.96 -14.28 -0.61
C SER A 159 -7.74 -13.42 -0.93
N PHE A 160 -6.89 -13.13 0.06
CA PHE A 160 -5.67 -12.34 -0.16
C PHE A 160 -4.58 -13.07 -0.94
N SER A 161 -4.45 -14.39 -0.75
CA SER A 161 -3.51 -15.19 -1.56
C SER A 161 -3.86 -15.13 -3.04
N ARG A 162 -5.14 -15.00 -3.41
CA ARG A 162 -5.58 -14.85 -4.80
C ARG A 162 -5.39 -13.43 -5.36
N CYS A 163 -5.25 -12.43 -4.50
CA CYS A 163 -5.05 -11.03 -4.92
C CYS A 163 -3.58 -10.62 -5.02
N ILE A 164 -2.69 -11.28 -4.27
CA ILE A 164 -1.25 -10.95 -4.23
C ILE A 164 -0.42 -11.82 -5.18
N CYS A 165 -0.83 -13.06 -5.43
CA CYS A 165 -0.17 -13.99 -6.35
C CYS A 165 -0.77 -13.89 -7.76
#